data_AF-A0A7Y4W941-F1
#
_entry.id   AF-A0A7Y4W941-F1
#
_cell.length_a   1.000
_cell.length_b   1.000
_cell.length_c   1.000
_cell.angle_alpha   90.00
_cell.angle_beta   90.00
_cell.angle_gamma   90.00
#
_symmetry.space_group_name_H-M   'P 1'
#
loop_
_entity.id
_entity.type
_entity.pdbx_description
1 polymer ?
#
loop_
_entity_poly.entity_id
_entity_poly.type
_entity_poly.pdbx_seq_one_letter_code
_entity_poly.pdbx_strand_id
1 'polypeptide(L)'
;RREAALTDHLDETSNTLKALVGSIINNSKTGVELAEKMETVSQQVRAILGVLGEIDSISKQTNLLSLNAAIEAARAGEAGRGFAVVADEVRKLSSRAEHFSQQIRSNVTQVHGAIVDAEQVINRMASLDMDFALQSKHRLDNVMVQVQQINQAMTTVIEKQSAISIKVDDVVGAAVTSLQFQDMVNQLLQHSLQRLECMQSAWLRMEDVAKQEQSGALISQQETVLVLAEIVEIFKRADHLSTKNPVRQQHMQSGDIELF
;
A
#
# COMPACT_ATOMS: atom_id res chain seq x y z
N ARG A 1 -8.13 10.68 12.42
CA ARG A 1 -8.14 9.24 12.81
C ARG A 1 -7.43 8.35 11.78
N ARG A 2 -7.72 8.46 10.47
CA ARG A 2 -7.08 7.61 9.44
C ARG A 2 -5.57 7.87 9.24
N GLU A 3 -5.15 9.12 9.37
CA GLU A 3 -3.75 9.56 9.23
C GLU A 3 -2.86 9.07 10.40
N ALA A 4 -3.38 9.12 11.63
CA ALA A 4 -2.72 8.54 12.80
C ALA A 4 -2.55 7.03 12.65
N ALA A 5 -3.57 6.32 12.18
CA ALA A 5 -3.51 4.87 11.99
C ALA A 5 -2.47 4.43 10.93
N LEU A 6 -2.29 5.21 9.85
CA LEU A 6 -1.29 4.90 8.84
C LEU A 6 0.14 5.13 9.36
N THR A 7 0.32 6.20 10.13
CA THR A 7 1.63 6.55 10.71
C THR A 7 2.02 5.52 11.77
N ASP A 8 1.09 5.12 12.64
CA ASP A 8 1.31 4.07 13.64
C ASP A 8 1.69 2.73 12.98
N HIS A 9 1.01 2.36 11.88
CA HIS A 9 1.30 1.11 11.18
C HIS A 9 2.67 1.14 10.48
N LEU A 10 3.09 2.30 9.97
CA LEU A 10 4.43 2.50 9.40
C LEU A 10 5.52 2.44 10.46
N ASP A 11 5.29 3.03 11.63
CA ASP A 11 6.22 2.94 12.76
C ASP A 11 6.35 1.49 13.24
N GLU A 12 5.25 0.75 13.34
CA GLU A 12 5.25 -0.69 13.65
C GLU A 12 6.03 -1.50 12.60
N THR A 13 5.81 -1.22 11.31
CA THR A 13 6.53 -1.86 10.20
C THR A 13 8.03 -1.53 10.23
N SER A 14 8.38 -0.28 10.54
CA SER A 14 9.77 0.16 10.67
C SER A 14 10.47 -0.54 11.85
N ASN A 15 9.79 -0.66 12.99
CA ASN A 15 10.32 -1.30 14.18
C ASN A 15 10.51 -2.82 13.98
N THR A 16 9.53 -3.49 13.37
CA THR A 16 9.64 -4.92 13.03
C THR A 16 10.79 -5.16 12.05
N LEU A 17 10.98 -4.28 11.05
CA LEU A 17 12.11 -4.41 10.13
C LEU A 17 13.46 -4.15 10.80
N LYS A 18 13.56 -3.16 11.71
CA LYS A 18 14.78 -2.94 12.51
C LYS A 18 15.11 -4.18 13.34
N ALA A 19 14.12 -4.81 13.95
CA ALA A 19 14.30 -6.05 14.69
C ALA A 19 14.78 -7.18 13.77
N LEU A 20 14.21 -7.32 12.57
CA LEU A 20 14.63 -8.29 11.57
C LEU A 20 16.10 -8.07 11.13
N VAL A 21 16.48 -6.83 10.83
CA VAL A 21 17.87 -6.47 10.48
C VAL A 21 18.81 -6.80 11.65
N GLY A 22 18.41 -6.49 12.89
CA GLY A 22 19.18 -6.86 14.08
C GLY A 22 19.38 -8.38 14.21
N SER A 23 18.33 -9.16 13.99
CA SER A 23 18.38 -10.63 13.99
C SER A 23 19.30 -11.17 12.89
N ILE A 24 19.28 -10.57 11.70
CA ILE A 24 20.15 -10.96 10.58
C ILE A 24 21.62 -10.65 10.89
N ILE A 25 21.92 -9.49 11.48
CA ILE A 25 23.27 -9.16 11.93
C ILE A 25 23.76 -10.19 12.96
N ASN A 26 22.90 -10.56 13.92
CA ASN A 26 23.23 -11.56 14.92
C ASN A 26 23.44 -12.97 14.31
N ASN A 27 22.62 -13.36 13.32
CA ASN A 27 22.80 -14.59 12.57
C ASN A 27 24.11 -14.59 11.78
N SER A 28 24.46 -13.46 11.14
CA SER A 28 25.72 -13.30 10.42
C SER A 28 26.92 -13.47 11.35
N LYS A 29 26.88 -12.84 12.53
CA LYS A 29 27.90 -13.03 13.58
C LYS A 29 28.01 -14.50 14.02
N THR A 30 26.87 -15.15 14.25
CA THR A 30 26.82 -16.58 14.62
C THR A 30 27.38 -17.46 13.50
N GLY A 31 27.14 -17.10 12.23
CA GLY A 31 27.74 -17.76 11.08
C GLY A 31 29.26 -17.65 11.07
N VAL A 32 29.83 -16.47 11.33
CA VAL A 32 31.29 -16.28 11.44
C VAL A 32 31.88 -17.15 12.55
N GLU A 33 31.28 -17.15 13.75
CA GLU A 33 31.73 -18.00 14.86
C GLU A 33 31.66 -19.50 14.52
N LEU A 34 30.64 -19.91 13.74
CA LEU A 34 30.52 -21.29 13.29
C LEU A 34 31.59 -21.66 12.24
N ALA A 35 31.92 -20.74 11.34
CA ALA A 35 33.00 -20.92 10.37
C ALA A 35 34.37 -21.12 11.06
N GLU A 36 34.68 -20.34 12.10
CA GLU A 36 35.90 -20.52 12.90
C GLU A 36 35.95 -21.90 13.57
N LYS A 37 34.82 -22.37 14.10
CA LYS A 37 34.71 -23.72 14.68
C LYS A 37 34.91 -24.80 13.60
N MET A 38 34.34 -24.63 12.40
CA MET A 38 34.52 -25.57 11.30
C MET A 38 35.98 -25.64 10.84
N GLU A 39 36.69 -24.52 10.78
CA GLU A 39 38.13 -24.51 10.48
C GLU A 39 38.93 -25.28 11.55
N THR A 40 38.57 -25.13 12.83
CA THR A 40 39.19 -25.90 13.91
C THR A 40 38.96 -27.41 13.74
N VAL A 41 37.74 -27.83 13.39
CA VAL A 41 37.44 -29.25 13.13
C VAL A 41 38.18 -29.74 11.88
N SER A 42 38.27 -28.92 10.83
CA SER A 42 39.04 -29.21 9.62
C SER A 42 40.52 -29.48 9.94
N GLN A 43 41.12 -28.67 10.82
CA GLN A 43 42.48 -28.89 11.31
C GLN A 43 42.63 -30.22 12.06
N GLN A 44 41.68 -30.56 12.93
CA GLN A 44 41.68 -31.85 13.65
C GLN A 44 41.57 -33.03 12.68
N VAL A 45 40.71 -32.92 11.66
CA VAL A 45 40.57 -33.94 10.62
C VAL A 45 41.88 -34.11 9.83
N ARG A 46 42.56 -33.01 9.46
CA ARG A 46 43.88 -33.07 8.82
C ARG A 46 44.92 -33.76 9.70
N ALA A 47 44.92 -33.50 11.00
CA ALA A 47 45.80 -34.19 11.95
C ALA A 47 45.52 -35.70 12.01
N ILE A 48 44.25 -36.12 12.04
CA ILE A 48 43.86 -37.54 12.00
C ILE A 48 44.36 -38.21 10.71
N LEU A 49 44.20 -37.56 9.55
CA LEU A 49 44.69 -38.07 8.27
C LEU A 49 46.22 -38.25 8.24
N GLY A 50 46.95 -37.37 8.93
CA GLY A 50 48.40 -37.48 9.16
C GLY A 50 48.75 -38.72 9.97
N VAL A 51 48.12 -38.92 11.13
CA VAL A 51 48.32 -40.10 11.99
C VAL A 51 48.00 -41.40 11.24
N LEU A 52 46.93 -41.42 10.43
CA LEU A 52 46.60 -42.58 9.60
C LEU A 52 47.68 -42.87 8.54
N GLY A 53 48.40 -41.86 8.06
CA GLY A 53 49.55 -42.03 7.17
C GLY A 53 50.74 -42.70 7.87
N GLU A 54 50.98 -42.33 9.13
CA GLU A 54 52.00 -42.98 9.96
C GLU A 54 51.63 -44.44 10.26
N ILE A 55 50.37 -44.72 10.61
CA ILE A 55 49.87 -46.09 10.85
C ILE A 55 50.02 -46.96 9.60
N ASP A 56 49.72 -46.42 8.41
CA ASP A 56 49.90 -47.13 7.14
C ASP A 56 51.38 -47.48 6.91
N SER A 57 52.28 -46.55 7.21
CA SER A 57 53.73 -46.74 7.11
C SER A 57 54.24 -47.81 8.09
N ILE A 58 53.77 -47.78 9.35
CA ILE A 58 54.10 -48.78 10.38
C ILE A 58 53.56 -50.15 9.98
N SER A 59 52.34 -50.24 9.46
CA SER A 59 51.71 -51.49 9.02
C SER A 59 52.52 -52.12 7.88
N LYS A 60 52.95 -51.32 6.90
CA LYS A 60 53.81 -51.77 5.79
C LYS A 60 55.18 -52.23 6.26
N GLN A 61 55.82 -51.49 7.16
CA GLN A 61 57.12 -51.88 7.74
C GLN A 61 57.00 -53.19 8.53
N THR A 62 55.96 -53.33 9.36
CA THR A 62 55.72 -54.54 10.15
C THR A 62 55.43 -55.74 9.27
N ASN A 63 54.69 -55.54 8.17
CA ASN A 63 54.43 -56.57 7.17
C ASN A 63 55.71 -57.02 6.43
N LEU A 64 56.62 -56.10 6.12
CA LEU A 64 57.93 -56.43 5.56
C LEU A 64 58.83 -57.15 6.57
N LEU A 65 58.83 -56.70 7.83
CA LEU A 65 59.59 -57.33 8.90
C LEU A 65 59.15 -58.78 9.13
N SER A 66 57.83 -59.02 9.16
CA SER A 66 57.26 -60.35 9.36
C SER A 66 57.50 -61.25 8.15
N LEU A 67 57.49 -60.71 6.93
CA LEU A 67 57.88 -61.45 5.74
C LEU A 67 59.34 -61.91 5.82
N ASN A 68 60.26 -61.02 6.21
CA ASN A 68 61.67 -61.36 6.39
C ASN A 68 61.85 -62.42 7.50
N ALA A 69 61.11 -62.30 8.60
CA ALA A 69 61.13 -63.29 9.69
C ALA A 69 60.59 -64.65 9.24
N ALA A 70 59.54 -64.69 8.41
CA ALA A 70 59.00 -65.93 7.84
C ALA A 70 60.01 -66.62 6.91
N ILE A 71 60.75 -65.84 6.10
CA ILE A 71 61.81 -66.36 5.23
C ILE A 71 62.94 -66.98 6.07
N GLU A 72 63.41 -66.29 7.11
CA GLU A 72 64.50 -66.80 7.95
C GLU A 72 64.07 -68.02 8.80
N ALA A 73 62.82 -68.04 9.26
CA ALA A 73 62.23 -69.18 9.93
C ALA A 73 62.16 -70.42 9.02
N ALA A 74 61.81 -70.24 7.73
CA ALA A 74 61.83 -71.33 6.75
C ALA A 74 63.26 -71.82 6.49
N ARG A 75 64.24 -70.92 6.50
CA ARG A 75 65.67 -71.23 6.32
C ARG A 75 66.26 -72.04 7.48
N ALA A 76 65.78 -71.82 8.71
CA ALA A 76 66.16 -72.58 9.90
C ALA A 76 65.52 -73.98 9.98
N GLY A 77 64.64 -74.36 9.03
CA GLY A 77 64.03 -75.68 8.96
C GLY A 77 63.17 -76.02 10.19
N GLU A 78 63.35 -77.22 10.75
CA GLU A 78 62.59 -77.70 11.93
C GLU A 78 62.75 -76.79 13.16
N ALA A 79 63.92 -76.17 13.35
CA ALA A 79 64.18 -75.27 14.49
C ALA A 79 63.42 -73.93 14.39
N GLY A 80 63.05 -73.50 13.17
CA GLY A 80 62.36 -72.24 12.92
C GLY A 80 60.83 -72.34 12.92
N ARG A 81 60.27 -73.54 13.08
CA ARG A 81 58.84 -73.80 12.84
C ARG A 81 57.90 -73.00 13.74
N GLY A 82 58.27 -72.77 15.01
CA GLY A 82 57.53 -71.90 15.92
C GLY A 82 57.59 -70.42 15.53
N PHE A 83 58.75 -69.94 15.07
CA PHE A 83 58.92 -68.56 14.58
C PHE A 83 58.15 -68.30 13.29
N ALA A 84 58.02 -69.31 12.41
CA ALA A 84 57.24 -69.19 11.18
C ALA A 84 55.75 -68.89 11.47
N VAL A 85 55.16 -69.56 12.47
CA VAL A 85 53.76 -69.34 12.87
C VAL A 85 53.57 -67.92 13.42
N VAL A 86 54.49 -67.44 14.25
CA VAL A 86 54.44 -66.08 14.79
C VAL A 86 54.58 -65.04 13.68
N ALA A 87 55.52 -65.25 12.75
CA ALA A 87 55.74 -64.35 11.61
C ALA A 87 54.49 -64.23 10.73
N ASP A 88 53.82 -65.35 10.42
CA ASP A 88 52.57 -65.34 9.64
C ASP A 88 51.44 -64.61 10.38
N GLU A 89 51.33 -64.77 11.70
CA GLU A 89 50.31 -64.08 12.49
C GLU A 89 50.56 -62.57 12.54
N VAL A 90 51.82 -62.14 12.72
CA VAL A 90 52.21 -60.72 12.65
C VAL A 90 51.93 -60.14 11.25
N ARG A 91 52.17 -60.91 10.18
CA ARG A 91 51.85 -60.51 8.80
C ARG A 91 50.35 -60.29 8.62
N LYS A 92 49.51 -61.22 9.08
CA LYS A 92 48.05 -61.08 9.06
C LYS A 92 47.57 -59.87 9.86
N LEU A 93 48.13 -59.65 11.06
CA LEU A 93 47.78 -58.49 11.89
C LEU A 93 48.11 -57.17 11.17
N SER A 94 49.29 -57.09 10.56
CA SER A 94 49.76 -55.91 9.83
C SER A 94 48.86 -55.59 8.63
N SER A 95 48.49 -56.61 7.85
CA SER A 95 47.57 -56.44 6.72
C SER A 95 46.15 -56.04 7.16
N ARG A 96 45.66 -56.58 8.28
CA ARG A 96 44.38 -56.14 8.86
C ARG A 96 44.44 -54.70 9.36
N ALA A 97 45.55 -54.28 9.97
CA ALA A 97 45.75 -52.91 10.42
C ALA A 97 45.77 -51.91 9.25
N GLU A 98 46.45 -52.25 8.15
CA GLU A 98 46.45 -51.49 6.89
C GLU A 98 45.02 -51.34 6.34
N HIS A 99 44.25 -52.44 6.28
CA HIS A 99 42.87 -52.41 5.81
C HIS A 99 41.97 -51.51 6.69
N PHE A 100 42.06 -51.62 8.02
CA PHE A 100 41.31 -50.75 8.93
C PHE A 100 41.71 -49.29 8.80
N SER A 101 43.01 -49.00 8.66
CA SER A 101 43.50 -47.63 8.44
C SER A 101 42.91 -47.00 7.17
N GLN A 102 42.82 -47.78 6.07
CA GLN A 102 42.17 -47.33 4.83
C GLN A 102 40.67 -47.06 5.00
N GLN A 103 39.95 -47.93 5.73
CA GLN A 103 38.53 -47.71 6.02
C GLN A 103 38.31 -46.43 6.84
N ILE A 104 39.12 -46.21 7.88
CA ILE A 104 39.05 -44.98 8.69
C ILE A 104 39.37 -43.76 7.82
N ARG A 105 40.40 -43.83 6.97
CA ARG A 105 40.76 -42.74 6.04
C ARG A 105 39.60 -42.38 5.13
N SER A 106 38.89 -43.36 4.56
CA SER A 106 37.72 -43.13 3.72
C SER A 106 36.62 -42.38 4.48
N ASN A 107 36.27 -42.85 5.68
CA ASN A 107 35.24 -42.21 6.51
C ASN A 107 35.62 -40.78 6.92
N VAL A 108 36.87 -40.57 7.34
CA VAL A 108 37.39 -39.25 7.73
C VAL A 108 37.41 -38.29 6.54
N THR A 109 37.70 -38.78 5.33
CA THR A 109 37.65 -37.97 4.10
C THR A 109 36.23 -37.54 3.77
N GLN A 110 35.23 -38.42 3.94
CA GLN A 110 33.82 -38.04 3.81
C GLN A 110 33.41 -36.97 4.83
N VAL A 111 33.82 -37.12 6.08
CA VAL A 111 33.56 -36.11 7.13
C VAL A 111 34.20 -34.77 6.77
N HIS A 112 35.45 -34.78 6.26
CA HIS A 112 36.10 -33.57 5.77
C HIS A 112 35.30 -32.88 4.67
N GLY A 113 34.80 -33.64 3.69
CA GLY A 113 33.94 -33.09 2.62
C GLY A 113 32.69 -32.41 3.18
N ALA A 114 31.99 -33.07 4.11
CA ALA A 114 30.81 -32.50 4.74
C ALA A 114 31.09 -31.21 5.53
N ILE A 115 32.26 -31.09 6.16
CA ILE A 115 32.69 -29.86 6.85
C ILE A 115 32.91 -28.72 5.86
N VAL A 116 33.59 -28.99 4.75
CA VAL A 116 33.83 -27.99 3.69
C VAL A 116 32.52 -27.51 3.08
N ASP A 117 31.59 -28.43 2.81
CA ASP A 117 30.26 -28.07 2.31
C ASP A 117 29.49 -27.20 3.31
N ALA A 118 29.55 -27.54 4.61
CA ALA A 118 28.93 -26.74 5.66
C ALA A 118 29.52 -25.33 5.75
N GLU A 119 30.85 -25.19 5.65
CA GLU A 119 31.54 -23.90 5.64
C GLU A 119 31.08 -23.00 4.48
N GLN A 120 30.91 -23.56 3.28
CA GLN A 120 30.39 -22.83 2.11
C GLN A 120 28.96 -22.33 2.33
N VAL A 121 28.08 -23.17 2.90
CA VAL A 121 26.70 -22.80 3.20
C VAL A 121 26.65 -21.66 4.23
N ILE A 122 27.47 -21.73 5.28
CA ILE A 122 27.57 -20.71 6.32
C ILE A 122 28.02 -19.37 5.74
N ASN A 123 29.08 -19.36 4.93
CA ASN A 123 29.59 -18.15 4.30
C ASN A 123 28.57 -17.50 3.36
N ARG A 124 27.82 -18.32 2.62
CA ARG A 124 26.77 -17.84 1.72
C ARG A 124 25.59 -17.24 2.49
N MET A 125 25.17 -17.87 3.58
CA MET A 125 24.10 -17.37 4.46
C MET A 125 24.47 -16.01 5.06
N ALA A 126 25.68 -15.87 5.60
CA ALA A 126 26.14 -14.64 6.23
C ALA A 126 26.17 -13.44 5.24
N SER A 127 26.47 -13.69 3.95
CA SER A 127 26.60 -12.65 2.93
C SER A 127 25.27 -12.24 2.31
N LEU A 128 24.43 -13.21 1.90
CA LEU A 128 23.17 -12.93 1.20
C LEU A 128 22.11 -12.31 2.12
N ASP A 129 22.01 -12.80 3.36
CA ASP A 129 21.00 -12.30 4.30
C ASP A 129 21.26 -10.82 4.64
N MET A 130 22.53 -10.44 4.79
CA MET A 130 22.90 -9.08 5.16
C MET A 130 22.57 -8.06 4.06
N ASP A 131 22.93 -8.35 2.80
CA ASP A 131 22.62 -7.45 1.68
C ASP A 131 21.11 -7.30 1.48
N PHE A 132 20.37 -8.41 1.53
CA PHE A 132 18.91 -8.39 1.44
C PHE A 132 18.27 -7.56 2.56
N ALA A 133 18.75 -7.72 3.81
CA ALA A 133 18.24 -6.97 4.95
C ALA A 133 18.48 -5.47 4.82
N LEU A 134 19.70 -5.07 4.43
CA LEU A 134 20.08 -3.67 4.26
C LEU A 134 19.30 -3.01 3.12
N GLN A 135 19.14 -3.70 1.98
CA GLN A 135 18.34 -3.19 0.87
C GLN A 135 16.87 -3.06 1.25
N SER A 136 16.31 -4.03 1.97
CA SER A 136 14.93 -3.97 2.45
C SER A 136 14.72 -2.79 3.40
N LYS A 137 15.69 -2.52 4.29
CA LYS A 137 15.68 -1.33 5.14
C LYS A 137 15.65 -0.04 4.33
N HIS A 138 16.57 0.10 3.37
CA HIS A 138 16.62 1.31 2.55
C HIS A 138 15.33 1.53 1.75
N ARG A 139 14.71 0.46 1.24
CA ARG A 139 13.42 0.57 0.54
C ARG A 139 12.32 1.06 1.48
N LEU A 140 12.29 0.60 2.72
CA LEU A 140 11.31 1.03 3.71
C LEU A 140 11.52 2.48 4.14
N ASP A 141 12.76 2.91 4.34
CA ASP A 141 13.09 4.31 4.63
C ASP A 141 12.57 5.23 3.50
N ASN A 142 12.72 4.81 2.23
CA ASN A 142 12.18 5.56 1.09
C ASN A 142 10.63 5.62 1.09
N VAL A 143 9.96 4.51 1.40
CA VAL A 143 8.48 4.46 1.49
C VAL A 143 7.99 5.38 2.61
N MET A 144 8.70 5.43 3.75
CA MET A 144 8.38 6.31 4.87
C MET A 144 8.36 7.79 4.44
N VAL A 145 9.41 8.20 3.70
CA VAL A 145 9.52 9.57 3.17
C VAL A 145 8.37 9.86 2.18
N GLN A 146 8.05 8.92 1.29
CA GLN A 146 6.96 9.10 0.33
C GLN A 146 5.60 9.23 1.01
N VAL A 147 5.31 8.43 2.03
CA VAL A 147 4.04 8.52 2.77
C VAL A 147 3.94 9.86 3.49
N GLN A 148 5.03 10.34 4.10
CA GLN A 148 5.05 11.65 4.74
C GLN A 148 4.73 12.78 3.74
N GLN A 149 5.29 12.70 2.52
CA GLN A 149 4.97 13.66 1.45
C GLN A 149 3.50 13.58 1.02
N ILE A 150 2.94 12.36 0.90
CA ILE A 150 1.53 12.15 0.56
C ILE A 150 0.61 12.75 1.63
N ASN A 151 0.91 12.53 2.92
CA ASN A 151 0.12 13.11 4.01
C ASN A 151 0.10 14.63 3.93
N GLN A 152 1.25 15.27 3.73
CA GLN A 152 1.33 16.73 3.63
C GLN A 152 0.60 17.28 2.40
N ALA A 153 0.68 16.58 1.26
CA ALA A 153 -0.11 16.90 0.07
C ALA A 153 -1.61 16.73 0.33
N MET A 154 -2.01 15.69 1.06
CA MET A 154 -3.41 15.42 1.42
C MET A 154 -3.98 16.53 2.32
N THR A 155 -3.23 17.03 3.30
CA THR A 155 -3.64 18.19 4.11
C THR A 155 -3.94 19.40 3.22
N THR A 156 -3.05 19.69 2.26
CA THR A 156 -3.22 20.81 1.32
C THR A 156 -4.48 20.62 0.45
N VAL A 157 -4.76 19.39 0.02
CA VAL A 157 -5.97 19.08 -0.76
C VAL A 157 -7.23 19.28 0.09
N ILE A 158 -7.22 18.86 1.35
CA ILE A 158 -8.35 19.04 2.28
C ILE A 158 -8.65 20.53 2.49
N GLU A 159 -7.62 21.37 2.67
CA GLU A 159 -7.79 22.82 2.81
C GLU A 159 -8.41 23.44 1.54
N LYS A 160 -7.91 23.08 0.35
CA LYS A 160 -8.49 23.53 -0.91
C LYS A 160 -9.93 23.06 -1.10
N GLN A 161 -10.23 21.82 -0.73
CA GLN A 161 -11.58 21.27 -0.81
C GLN A 161 -12.55 22.03 0.11
N SER A 162 -12.13 22.37 1.32
CA SER A 162 -12.93 23.18 2.25
C SER A 162 -13.22 24.57 1.66
N ALA A 163 -12.23 25.23 1.08
CA ALA A 163 -12.41 26.53 0.44
C ALA A 163 -13.36 26.47 -0.77
N ILE A 164 -13.31 25.38 -1.56
CA ILE A 164 -14.26 25.17 -2.66
C ILE A 164 -15.67 24.97 -2.12
N SER A 165 -15.84 24.21 -1.03
CA SER A 165 -17.16 23.98 -0.41
C SER A 165 -17.84 25.28 -0.03
N ILE A 166 -17.09 26.24 0.54
CA ILE A 166 -17.61 27.57 0.89
C ILE A 166 -18.07 28.33 -0.36
N LYS A 167 -17.27 28.32 -1.43
CA LYS A 167 -17.66 28.97 -2.70
C LYS A 167 -18.89 28.35 -3.34
N VAL A 168 -19.04 27.03 -3.23
CA VAL A 168 -20.24 26.33 -3.73
C VAL A 168 -21.47 26.79 -2.95
N ASP A 169 -21.36 26.90 -1.64
CA ASP A 169 -22.44 27.42 -0.77
C ASP A 169 -22.87 28.83 -1.18
N ASP A 170 -21.90 29.74 -1.39
CA ASP A 170 -22.15 31.11 -1.86
C ASP A 170 -22.88 31.13 -3.21
N VAL A 171 -22.43 30.32 -4.18
CA VAL A 171 -23.03 30.24 -5.52
C VAL A 171 -24.43 29.66 -5.46
N VAL A 172 -24.67 28.64 -4.63
CA VAL A 172 -26.00 28.07 -4.42
C VAL A 172 -26.94 29.10 -3.79
N GLY A 173 -26.51 29.82 -2.75
CA GLY A 173 -27.28 30.90 -2.14
C GLY A 173 -27.64 32.01 -3.12
N ALA A 174 -26.68 32.43 -3.96
CA ALA A 174 -26.92 33.39 -5.03
C ALA A 174 -27.90 32.88 -6.09
N ALA A 175 -27.82 31.60 -6.48
CA ALA A 175 -28.73 31.00 -7.44
C ALA A 175 -30.16 30.92 -6.90
N VAL A 176 -30.35 30.55 -5.63
CA VAL A 176 -31.66 30.54 -4.96
C VAL A 176 -32.25 31.95 -4.94
N THR A 177 -31.45 32.94 -4.56
CA THR A 177 -31.87 34.34 -4.54
C THR A 177 -32.28 34.83 -5.94
N SER A 178 -31.51 34.47 -6.97
CA SER A 178 -31.82 34.82 -8.36
C SER A 178 -33.11 34.16 -8.84
N LEU A 179 -33.39 32.91 -8.46
CA LEU A 179 -34.65 32.22 -8.77
C LEU A 179 -35.84 32.94 -8.12
N GLN A 180 -35.70 33.40 -6.88
CA GLN A 180 -36.72 34.19 -6.19
C GLN A 180 -36.97 35.54 -6.90
N PHE A 181 -35.90 36.24 -7.30
CA PHE A 181 -36.03 37.46 -8.11
C PHE A 181 -36.73 37.20 -9.44
N GLN A 182 -36.40 36.11 -10.12
CA GLN A 182 -37.04 35.73 -11.38
C GLN A 182 -38.54 35.48 -11.20
N ASP A 183 -38.95 34.73 -10.18
CA ASP A 183 -40.36 34.47 -9.90
C ASP A 183 -41.12 35.78 -9.61
N MET A 184 -40.54 36.64 -8.79
CA MET A 184 -41.08 37.96 -8.47
C MET A 184 -41.26 38.86 -9.70
N VAL A 185 -40.27 38.90 -10.61
CA VAL A 185 -40.38 39.64 -11.88
C VAL A 185 -41.46 39.04 -12.77
N ASN A 186 -41.55 37.71 -12.85
CA ASN A 186 -42.57 37.05 -13.66
C ASN A 186 -43.99 37.36 -13.17
N GLN A 187 -44.20 37.36 -11.85
CA GLN A 187 -45.47 37.79 -11.24
C GLN A 187 -45.80 39.26 -11.56
N LEU A 188 -44.82 40.16 -11.44
CA LEU A 188 -45.02 41.59 -11.78
C LEU A 188 -45.35 41.80 -13.26
N LEU A 189 -44.68 41.07 -14.16
CA LEU A 189 -44.97 41.10 -15.59
C LEU A 189 -46.38 40.60 -15.88
N GLN A 190 -46.78 39.48 -15.29
CA GLN A 190 -48.13 38.92 -15.46
C GLN A 190 -49.20 39.90 -14.99
N HIS A 191 -49.01 40.55 -13.84
CA HIS A 191 -49.93 41.58 -13.37
C HIS A 191 -49.95 42.82 -14.28
N SER A 192 -48.79 43.23 -14.79
CA SER A 192 -48.70 44.37 -15.72
C SER A 192 -49.41 44.08 -17.04
N LEU A 193 -49.27 42.87 -17.58
CA LEU A 193 -49.99 42.42 -18.78
C LEU A 193 -51.50 42.42 -18.55
N GLN A 194 -51.98 41.86 -17.44
CA GLN A 194 -53.42 41.86 -17.12
C GLN A 194 -53.99 43.29 -17.00
N ARG A 195 -53.21 44.24 -16.47
CA ARG A 195 -53.63 45.65 -16.40
C ARG A 195 -53.71 46.27 -17.79
N LEU A 196 -52.72 46.02 -18.64
CA LEU A 196 -52.73 46.51 -20.03
C LEU A 196 -53.92 45.94 -20.81
N GLU A 197 -54.25 44.66 -20.63
CA GLU A 197 -55.44 44.03 -21.24
C GLU A 197 -56.74 44.71 -20.79
N CYS A 198 -56.86 45.05 -19.50
CA CYS A 198 -58.03 45.78 -18.99
C CYS A 198 -58.11 47.19 -19.61
N MET A 199 -56.99 47.93 -19.66
CA MET A 199 -56.94 49.26 -20.26
C MET A 199 -57.26 49.24 -21.75
N GLN A 200 -56.75 48.25 -22.49
CA GLN A 200 -57.05 48.05 -23.90
C GLN A 200 -58.54 47.75 -24.12
N SER A 201 -59.14 46.91 -23.27
CA SER A 201 -60.56 46.58 -23.34
C SER A 201 -61.44 47.82 -23.08
N ALA A 202 -61.07 48.65 -22.09
CA ALA A 202 -61.76 49.92 -21.83
C ALA A 202 -61.62 50.88 -23.03
N TRP A 203 -60.43 50.99 -23.61
CA TRP A 203 -60.18 51.84 -24.78
C TRP A 203 -61.03 51.44 -25.98
N LEU A 204 -61.05 50.16 -26.33
CA LEU A 204 -61.88 49.64 -27.43
C LEU A 204 -63.36 49.93 -27.20
N ARG A 205 -63.84 49.76 -25.96
CA ARG A 205 -65.25 50.04 -25.63
C ARG A 205 -65.58 51.53 -25.74
N MET A 206 -64.66 52.41 -25.32
CA MET A 206 -64.82 53.86 -25.50
C MET A 206 -64.80 54.26 -26.98
N GLU A 207 -63.96 53.63 -27.80
CA GLU A 207 -63.92 53.84 -29.25
C GLU A 207 -65.23 53.42 -29.93
N ASP A 208 -65.79 52.28 -29.54
CA ASP A 208 -67.09 51.80 -30.05
C ASP A 208 -68.21 52.80 -29.74
N VAL A 209 -68.27 53.33 -28.51
CA VAL A 209 -69.25 54.35 -28.12
C VAL A 209 -69.09 55.61 -28.97
N ALA A 210 -67.87 56.11 -29.14
CA ALA A 210 -67.60 57.31 -29.92
C ALA A 210 -68.02 57.15 -31.39
N LYS A 211 -67.81 55.96 -31.99
CA LYS A 211 -68.26 55.64 -33.35
C LYS A 211 -69.78 55.54 -33.47
N GLN A 212 -70.45 54.95 -32.49
CA GLN A 212 -71.91 54.84 -32.45
C GLN A 212 -72.58 56.23 -32.31
N GLU A 213 -72.01 57.12 -31.50
CA GLU A 213 -72.47 58.50 -31.36
C GLU A 213 -72.33 59.30 -32.68
N GLN A 214 -71.20 59.17 -33.38
CA GLN A 214 -70.95 59.86 -34.67
C GLN A 214 -71.82 59.37 -35.83
N SER A 215 -72.24 58.11 -35.82
CA SER A 215 -73.02 57.49 -36.91
C SER A 215 -74.53 57.75 -36.81
N GLY A 216 -74.99 58.47 -35.79
CA GLY A 216 -76.41 58.80 -35.61
C GLY A 216 -77.28 57.60 -35.21
N ALA A 217 -76.67 56.47 -34.88
CA ALA A 217 -77.33 55.37 -34.19
C ALA A 217 -77.62 55.85 -32.77
N LEU A 218 -78.84 56.36 -32.54
CA LEU A 218 -79.30 56.85 -31.24
C LEU A 218 -79.14 55.76 -30.17
N ILE A 219 -78.03 55.80 -29.43
CA ILE A 219 -77.89 55.07 -28.19
C ILE A 219 -78.92 55.68 -27.25
N SER A 220 -79.89 54.90 -26.79
CA SER A 220 -80.86 55.41 -25.81
C SER A 220 -80.12 55.90 -24.57
N GLN A 221 -80.73 56.81 -23.80
CA GLN A 221 -80.12 57.28 -22.55
C GLN A 221 -79.82 56.11 -21.59
N GLN A 222 -80.60 55.02 -21.65
CA GLN A 222 -80.36 53.79 -20.89
C GLN A 222 -79.14 53.01 -21.39
N GLU A 223 -78.96 52.86 -22.70
CA GLU A 223 -77.81 52.15 -23.27
C GLU A 223 -76.50 52.91 -23.04
N THR A 224 -76.52 54.24 -23.08
CA THR A 224 -75.33 55.06 -22.79
C THR A 224 -74.87 54.87 -21.35
N VAL A 225 -75.81 54.85 -20.40
CA VAL A 225 -75.52 54.58 -18.98
C VAL A 225 -74.98 53.17 -18.79
N LEU A 226 -75.50 52.19 -19.53
CA LEU A 226 -75.05 50.80 -19.43
C LEU A 226 -73.60 50.63 -19.93
N VAL A 227 -73.25 51.25 -21.06
CA VAL A 227 -71.86 51.16 -21.59
C VAL A 227 -70.87 51.96 -20.73
N LEU A 228 -71.27 53.11 -20.20
CA LEU A 228 -70.45 53.83 -19.22
C LEU A 228 -70.23 53.02 -17.94
N ALA A 229 -71.25 52.28 -17.47
CA ALA A 229 -71.11 51.39 -16.33
C ALA A 229 -70.14 50.23 -16.63
N GLU A 230 -70.19 49.64 -17.82
CA GLU A 230 -69.22 48.61 -18.26
C GLU A 230 -67.78 49.14 -18.27
N ILE A 231 -67.55 50.33 -18.84
CA ILE A 231 -66.22 50.95 -18.86
C ILE A 231 -65.72 51.23 -17.43
N VAL A 232 -66.58 51.75 -16.56
CA VAL A 232 -66.24 51.99 -15.15
C VAL A 232 -65.91 50.68 -14.43
N GLU A 233 -66.63 49.59 -14.68
CA GLU A 233 -66.30 48.28 -14.11
C GLU A 233 -64.96 47.73 -14.62
N ILE A 234 -64.61 47.95 -15.90
CA ILE A 234 -63.29 47.59 -16.43
C ILE A 234 -62.18 48.40 -15.72
N PHE A 235 -62.38 49.70 -15.50
CA PHE A 235 -61.42 50.53 -14.77
C PHE A 235 -61.30 50.14 -13.30
N LYS A 236 -62.41 49.83 -12.62
CA LYS A 236 -62.38 49.29 -11.24
C LYS A 236 -61.62 47.97 -11.17
N ARG A 237 -61.80 47.08 -12.15
CA ARG A 237 -61.06 45.82 -12.21
C ARG A 237 -59.56 46.05 -12.40
N ALA A 238 -59.17 47.00 -13.25
CA ALA A 238 -57.77 47.40 -13.42
C ALA A 238 -57.17 48.02 -12.14
N ASP A 239 -57.92 48.86 -11.43
CA ASP A 239 -57.49 49.50 -10.17
C ASP A 239 -57.37 48.46 -9.02
N HIS A 240 -58.26 47.47 -8.98
CA HIS A 240 -58.15 46.37 -8.01
C HIS A 240 -56.89 45.51 -8.23
N LEU A 241 -56.51 45.29 -9.49
CA LEU A 241 -55.24 44.66 -9.84
C LEU A 241 -54.02 45.56 -9.54
N SER A 242 -54.22 46.88 -9.42
CA SER A 242 -53.20 47.86 -9.04
C SER A 242 -52.83 47.81 -7.56
N THR A 243 -53.86 47.75 -6.72
CA THR A 243 -53.75 47.84 -5.26
C THR A 243 -53.26 46.56 -4.59
N LYS A 244 -53.47 45.39 -5.21
CA LYS A 244 -52.88 44.11 -4.77
C LYS A 244 -51.57 43.82 -5.49
N ASN A 245 -50.51 44.58 -5.16
CA ASN A 245 -49.16 44.24 -5.62
C ASN A 245 -48.55 43.17 -4.67
N PRO A 246 -48.33 41.93 -5.11
CA PRO A 246 -47.85 40.85 -4.24
C PRO A 246 -46.41 41.05 -3.76
N VAL A 247 -45.66 41.98 -4.36
CA VAL A 247 -44.22 42.16 -4.15
C VAL A 247 -43.86 43.16 -3.04
N ARG A 248 -44.81 43.55 -2.18
CA ARG A 248 -44.51 44.31 -0.95
C ARG A 248 -43.89 43.42 0.13
N GLN A 249 -42.75 42.79 -0.15
CA GLN A 249 -41.91 42.17 0.88
C GLN A 249 -40.65 43.03 1.08
N GLN A 250 -40.56 43.69 2.23
CA GLN A 250 -39.48 44.63 2.57
C GLN A 250 -38.19 43.97 3.09
N HIS A 251 -38.11 42.64 3.18
CA HIS A 251 -36.88 41.96 3.61
C HIS A 251 -36.71 40.61 2.91
N MET A 252 -35.73 40.53 2.00
CA MET A 252 -35.06 39.29 1.63
C MET A 252 -33.80 39.18 2.50
N GLN A 253 -33.92 38.68 3.72
CA GLN A 253 -32.75 38.24 4.48
C GLN A 253 -32.44 36.80 4.08
N SER A 254 -31.26 36.62 3.48
CA SER A 254 -30.64 35.36 3.00
C SER A 254 -30.23 34.41 4.14
N GLY A 255 -30.94 34.41 5.27
CA GLY A 255 -30.44 33.86 6.54
C GLY A 255 -30.68 32.38 6.80
N ASP A 256 -31.85 31.84 6.46
CA ASP A 256 -32.24 30.52 6.95
C ASP A 256 -32.51 29.54 5.80
N ILE A 257 -31.44 28.93 5.30
CA ILE A 257 -31.55 27.64 4.64
C ILE A 257 -30.86 26.62 5.54
N GLU A 258 -31.55 26.19 6.61
CA GLU A 258 -31.24 24.93 7.26
C GLU A 258 -31.63 23.79 6.30
N LEU A 259 -30.65 23.33 5.52
CA LEU A 259 -30.70 22.07 4.80
C LEU A 259 -30.38 20.93 5.79
N PHE A 260 -31.44 20.27 6.28
CA PHE A 260 -31.33 18.89 6.78
C PHE A 260 -31.17 17.90 5.62
#